data_AF-A0A838R5G2-F1
#
_entry.id   AF-A0A838R5G2-F1
#
_cell.length_a   1.000
_cell.length_b   1.000
_cell.length_c   1.000
_cell.angle_alpha   90.00
_cell.angle_beta   90.00
_cell.angle_gamma   90.00
#
_symmetry.space_group_name_H-M   'P 1'
#
loop_
_entity.id
_entity.type
_entity.pdbx_description
1 polymer ?
#
loop_
_entity_poly.entity_id
_entity_poly.type
_entity_poly.pdbx_seq_one_letter_code
_entity_poly.pdbx_strand_id
1 'polypeptide(L)'
;VDFFDYDNDTRLDLMMTNGWASLGDYPNDDTTLRRNNGDGTFSDVTAGSGITDTGQGRGLLTLDYDVDGDLDAVVVNNVGAPILYRNDGGNESDWLRVTTVGTVSNRDGVGARITIIPDLTQQEAIQYREIFAGNSFLSQSEMTAHFGLGAGAEAVDRVIIRWPSGVVQTLADVEPNQVLTVHEPLPGDFNGDMTVTSADLVVWQEAFGGAIPGQADTNGDGVADGHDFLFWQRWLDTSAEGSAAGAVPEPTTSLIAIASLALAPVFLQAARGEQ
;
A
#
# COMPACT_ATOMS: atom_id res chain seq x y z
N VAL A 1 -0.08 -13.32 17.63
CA VAL A 1 0.99 -13.56 16.63
C VAL A 1 0.88 -12.51 15.56
N ASP A 2 1.99 -12.01 15.08
CA ASP A 2 2.06 -11.05 13.97
C ASP A 2 3.33 -11.28 13.15
N PHE A 3 3.27 -10.91 11.87
CA PHE A 3 4.43 -10.93 10.96
C PHE A 3 4.75 -9.50 10.55
N PHE A 4 5.97 -9.06 10.82
CA PHE A 4 6.46 -7.72 10.45
C PHE A 4 7.98 -7.77 10.24
N ASP A 5 8.53 -6.83 9.49
CA ASP A 5 9.96 -6.74 9.21
C ASP A 5 10.61 -5.84 10.28
N TYR A 6 11.25 -6.43 11.30
CA TYR A 6 11.75 -5.63 12.45
C TYR A 6 13.10 -4.98 12.17
N ASP A 7 13.88 -5.52 11.24
CA ASP A 7 15.21 -5.00 10.88
C ASP A 7 15.29 -4.43 9.45
N ASN A 8 14.13 -4.23 8.82
CA ASN A 8 13.96 -3.70 7.48
C ASN A 8 14.78 -4.47 6.42
N ASP A 9 15.00 -5.78 6.63
CA ASP A 9 15.90 -6.61 5.82
C ASP A 9 15.21 -7.32 4.63
N THR A 10 14.00 -6.85 4.28
CA THR A 10 13.09 -7.31 3.23
C THR A 10 12.32 -8.59 3.56
N ARG A 11 12.52 -9.15 4.75
CA ARG A 11 11.88 -10.40 5.18
C ARG A 11 10.96 -10.14 6.36
N LEU A 12 9.76 -10.72 6.29
CA LEU A 12 8.86 -10.70 7.43
C LEU A 12 9.37 -11.65 8.52
N ASP A 13 9.59 -11.10 9.70
CA ASP A 13 9.90 -11.77 10.94
C ASP A 13 8.62 -12.12 11.70
N LEU A 14 8.76 -12.87 12.78
CA LEU A 14 7.64 -13.42 13.53
C LEU A 14 7.71 -13.01 14.99
N MET A 15 6.67 -12.33 15.47
CA MET A 15 6.48 -12.05 16.88
C MET A 15 5.24 -12.74 17.42
N MET A 16 5.38 -13.35 18.60
CA MET A 16 4.34 -14.17 19.22
C MET A 16 4.16 -13.75 20.66
N THR A 17 2.90 -13.65 21.07
CA THR A 17 2.48 -13.49 22.47
C THR A 17 1.24 -14.37 22.67
N ASN A 18 1.09 -14.93 23.86
CA ASN A 18 0.00 -15.85 24.17
C ASN A 18 -0.27 -15.89 25.69
N GLY A 19 -1.38 -16.50 26.08
CA GLY A 19 -1.62 -16.85 27.47
C GLY A 19 -3.02 -17.40 27.67
N TRP A 20 -3.18 -18.46 28.45
CA TRP A 20 -4.50 -18.92 28.86
C TRP A 20 -4.45 -19.73 30.16
N ALA A 21 -4.78 -19.09 31.29
CA ALA A 21 -4.62 -19.67 32.62
C ALA A 21 -5.55 -20.86 32.92
N SER A 22 -6.72 -20.95 32.28
CA SER A 22 -7.83 -21.79 32.78
C SER A 22 -7.90 -23.22 32.21
N LEU A 23 -7.03 -23.62 31.27
CA LEU A 23 -7.08 -24.94 30.61
C LEU A 23 -5.81 -25.80 30.78
N GLY A 24 -4.91 -25.43 31.71
CA GLY A 24 -3.70 -26.18 32.01
C GLY A 24 -2.46 -25.66 31.28
N ASP A 25 -1.43 -25.33 32.08
CA ASP A 25 0.00 -25.21 31.76
C ASP A 25 0.51 -24.22 30.69
N TYR A 26 -0.19 -23.10 30.43
CA TYR A 26 0.43 -21.94 29.75
C TYR A 26 0.58 -20.70 30.65
N PRO A 27 1.14 -20.79 31.87
CA PRO A 27 1.40 -19.60 32.68
C PRO A 27 2.55 -18.73 32.14
N ASN A 28 3.46 -19.30 31.32
CA ASN A 28 4.72 -18.68 30.87
C ASN A 28 4.95 -18.89 29.36
N ASP A 29 4.01 -18.47 28.50
CA ASP A 29 4.30 -18.38 27.05
C ASP A 29 4.81 -16.98 26.78
N ASP A 30 6.11 -16.81 27.03
CA ASP A 30 6.80 -15.52 26.93
C ASP A 30 6.60 -14.92 25.55
N THR A 31 6.51 -13.59 25.49
CA THR A 31 6.53 -12.91 24.22
C THR A 31 7.88 -13.17 23.55
N THR A 32 7.87 -13.63 22.30
CA THR A 32 9.07 -13.99 21.54
C THR A 32 9.14 -13.25 20.21
N LEU A 33 10.36 -12.95 19.76
CA LEU A 33 10.66 -12.43 18.44
C LEU A 33 11.65 -13.35 17.72
N ARG A 34 11.32 -13.68 16.49
CA ARG A 34 12.02 -14.65 15.66
C ARG A 34 12.39 -14.01 14.32
N ARG A 35 13.69 -13.86 14.08
CA ARG A 35 14.22 -13.33 12.83
C ARG A 35 14.15 -14.37 11.72
N ASN A 36 13.67 -13.99 10.55
CA ASN A 36 13.59 -14.84 9.37
C ASN A 36 14.95 -14.91 8.65
N ASN A 37 15.50 -16.13 8.54
CA ASN A 37 16.82 -16.34 7.93
C ASN A 37 16.78 -16.41 6.39
N GLY A 38 15.60 -16.35 5.77
CA GLY A 38 15.41 -16.41 4.31
C GLY A 38 15.45 -17.82 3.71
N ASP A 39 15.69 -18.85 4.51
CA ASP A 39 15.77 -20.26 4.10
C ASP A 39 14.61 -21.12 4.65
N GLY A 40 13.55 -20.45 5.12
CA GLY A 40 12.40 -21.08 5.80
C GLY A 40 12.66 -21.42 7.27
N THR A 41 13.84 -21.05 7.81
CA THR A 41 14.14 -21.16 9.24
C THR A 41 14.08 -19.80 9.94
N PHE A 42 13.97 -19.83 11.26
CA PHE A 42 13.93 -18.63 12.10
C PHE A 42 14.92 -18.72 13.25
N SER A 43 15.59 -17.61 13.55
CA SER A 43 16.51 -17.47 14.68
C SER A 43 15.81 -16.78 15.85
N ASP A 44 16.01 -17.27 17.07
CA ASP A 44 15.48 -16.59 18.27
C ASP A 44 16.33 -15.36 18.61
N VAL A 45 15.71 -14.19 18.51
CA VAL A 45 16.34 -12.89 18.81
C VAL A 45 15.67 -12.19 20.00
N THR A 46 14.78 -12.88 20.72
CA THR A 46 13.97 -12.32 21.81
C THR A 46 14.80 -11.57 22.85
N ALA A 47 15.78 -12.26 23.45
CA ALA A 47 16.64 -11.67 24.47
C ALA A 47 17.59 -10.61 23.90
N GLY A 48 18.06 -10.80 22.66
CA GLY A 48 18.93 -9.84 21.97
C GLY A 48 18.23 -8.52 21.63
N SER A 49 16.91 -8.58 21.43
CA SER A 49 16.06 -7.42 21.09
C SER A 49 15.45 -6.76 22.35
N GLY A 50 15.85 -7.19 23.55
CA GLY A 50 15.37 -6.60 24.81
C GLY A 50 13.92 -6.95 25.17
N ILE A 51 13.30 -7.93 24.49
CA ILE A 51 11.96 -8.39 24.81
C ILE A 51 12.01 -9.22 26.09
N THR A 52 11.23 -8.81 27.09
CA THR A 52 11.27 -9.37 28.45
C THR A 52 9.90 -9.73 29.02
N ASP A 53 8.84 -9.59 28.22
CA ASP A 53 7.48 -9.85 28.65
C ASP A 53 7.24 -11.35 28.82
N THR A 54 6.94 -11.74 30.05
CA THR A 54 6.55 -13.09 30.45
C THR A 54 5.08 -13.15 30.87
N GLY A 55 4.28 -12.16 30.44
CA GLY A 55 2.89 -11.99 30.83
C GLY A 55 1.93 -12.93 30.09
N GLN A 56 0.64 -12.82 30.42
CA GLN A 56 -0.41 -13.53 29.68
C GLN A 56 -0.90 -12.68 28.51
N GLY A 57 -0.19 -12.78 27.39
CA GLY A 57 -0.49 -12.08 26.15
C GLY A 57 -1.94 -12.23 25.71
N ARG A 58 -2.53 -11.12 25.27
CA ARG A 58 -3.86 -11.04 24.67
C ARG A 58 -3.80 -10.34 23.32
N GLY A 59 -3.18 -9.16 23.29
CA GLY A 59 -3.01 -8.37 22.08
C GLY A 59 -1.54 -8.24 21.72
N LEU A 60 -1.27 -8.25 20.43
CA LEU A 60 0.01 -7.88 19.83
C LEU A 60 -0.32 -7.03 18.62
N LEU A 61 0.22 -5.82 18.59
CA LEU A 61 0.05 -4.90 17.48
C LEU A 61 1.40 -4.24 17.18
N THR A 62 1.58 -3.91 15.91
CA THR A 62 2.78 -3.33 15.34
C THR A 62 2.43 -2.00 14.71
N LEU A 63 3.32 -1.02 14.90
CA LEU A 63 3.18 0.33 14.37
C LEU A 63 4.52 1.05 14.46
N ASP A 64 4.77 1.98 13.56
CA ASP A 64 5.85 2.95 13.70
C ASP A 64 5.35 4.11 14.60
N TYR A 65 5.55 3.98 15.91
CA TYR A 65 4.92 4.81 16.94
C TYR A 65 5.51 6.23 16.99
N ASP A 66 6.80 6.37 16.71
CA ASP A 66 7.53 7.64 16.73
C ASP A 66 7.87 8.19 15.34
N VAL A 67 7.49 7.48 14.28
CA VAL A 67 7.58 7.89 12.88
C VAL A 67 9.04 7.97 12.41
N ASP A 68 9.85 6.98 12.80
CA ASP A 68 11.26 6.90 12.46
C ASP A 68 11.60 5.83 11.40
N GLY A 69 10.62 5.00 11.04
CA GLY A 69 10.70 4.09 9.90
C GLY A 69 10.93 2.63 10.22
N ASP A 70 11.13 2.28 11.49
CA ASP A 70 11.00 0.92 11.94
C ASP A 70 9.67 0.68 12.66
N LEU A 71 9.28 -0.60 12.72
CA LEU A 71 8.06 -0.97 13.40
C LEU A 71 8.36 -1.31 14.85
N ASP A 72 7.63 -0.66 15.74
CA ASP A 72 7.54 -0.97 17.16
C ASP A 72 6.48 -2.05 17.42
N ALA A 73 6.52 -2.62 18.62
CA ALA A 73 5.53 -3.58 19.06
C ALA A 73 4.87 -3.16 20.38
N VAL A 74 3.55 -3.27 20.46
CA VAL A 74 2.80 -3.13 21.71
C VAL A 74 2.21 -4.48 22.09
N VAL A 75 2.50 -4.90 23.32
CA VAL A 75 1.94 -6.10 23.93
C VAL A 75 0.90 -5.70 24.96
N VAL A 76 -0.28 -6.31 24.86
CA VAL A 76 -1.36 -6.17 25.82
C VAL A 76 -1.54 -7.49 26.54
N ASN A 77 -1.33 -7.48 27.85
CA ASN A 77 -1.52 -8.62 28.72
C ASN A 77 -2.91 -8.63 29.36
N ASN A 78 -3.36 -9.81 29.78
CA ASN A 78 -4.61 -9.99 30.52
C ASN A 78 -4.64 -9.20 31.85
N VAL A 79 -3.47 -8.99 32.44
CA VAL A 79 -3.27 -8.23 33.68
C VAL A 79 -2.03 -7.36 33.51
N GLY A 80 -2.09 -6.13 33.99
CA GLY A 80 -0.99 -5.17 33.92
C GLY A 80 -1.23 -4.05 32.91
N ALA A 81 -0.28 -3.13 32.83
CA ALA A 81 -0.29 -2.10 31.81
C ALA A 81 0.18 -2.68 30.46
N PRO A 82 -0.25 -2.12 29.32
CA PRO A 82 0.37 -2.40 28.03
C PRO A 82 1.87 -2.09 28.06
N ILE A 83 2.65 -2.87 27.32
CA ILE A 83 4.10 -2.71 27.19
C ILE A 83 4.39 -2.28 25.75
N LEU A 84 5.04 -1.14 25.57
CA LEU A 84 5.60 -0.71 24.29
C LEU A 84 7.06 -1.13 24.23
N TYR A 85 7.41 -1.89 23.20
CA TYR A 85 8.76 -2.17 22.77
C TYR A 85 9.07 -1.23 21.61
N ARG A 86 9.84 -0.18 21.92
CA ARG A 86 10.35 0.71 20.90
C ARG A 86 11.54 0.06 20.20
N ASN A 87 11.48 -0.05 18.89
CA ASN A 87 12.60 -0.43 18.05
C ASN A 87 13.44 0.82 17.77
N ASP A 88 14.76 0.67 17.81
CA ASP A 88 15.71 1.79 17.61
C ASP A 88 16.84 1.33 16.68
N GLY A 89 16.62 0.28 15.90
CA GLY A 89 17.66 -0.37 15.09
C GLY A 89 17.22 -0.84 13.72
N GLY A 90 15.91 -0.99 13.47
CA GLY A 90 15.43 -1.35 12.12
C GLY A 90 15.63 -0.21 11.13
N ASN A 91 15.57 1.03 11.59
CA ASN A 91 15.77 2.23 10.79
C ASN A 91 17.24 2.46 10.37
N GLU A 92 18.16 1.56 10.71
CA GLU A 92 19.50 1.51 10.10
C GLU A 92 19.47 1.07 8.62
N SER A 93 18.39 0.40 8.19
CA SER A 93 18.11 0.05 6.79
C SER A 93 17.00 0.94 6.21
N ASP A 94 16.92 1.00 4.89
CA ASP A 94 15.93 1.82 4.19
C ASP A 94 14.54 1.16 4.24
N TRP A 95 13.50 1.97 4.15
CA TRP A 95 12.11 1.53 4.28
C TRP A 95 11.17 2.32 3.37
N LEU A 96 9.95 1.81 3.18
CA LEU A 96 8.85 2.55 2.58
C LEU A 96 7.57 2.22 3.34
N ARG A 97 6.80 3.25 3.71
CA ARG A 97 5.46 3.09 4.26
C ARG A 97 4.42 3.66 3.30
N VAL A 98 3.31 2.95 3.10
CA VAL A 98 2.25 3.35 2.16
C VAL A 98 0.91 3.41 2.91
N THR A 99 0.37 4.62 3.01
CA THR A 99 -0.97 4.89 3.57
C THR A 99 -1.96 5.08 2.44
N THR A 100 -3.09 4.38 2.47
CA THR A 100 -4.12 4.46 1.43
C THR A 100 -5.28 5.36 1.87
N VAL A 101 -5.84 6.10 0.91
CA VAL A 101 -7.07 6.89 1.09
C VAL A 101 -8.04 6.54 -0.02
N GLY A 102 -9.05 5.74 0.29
CA GLY A 102 -10.09 5.37 -0.66
C GLY A 102 -11.00 6.54 -1.01
N THR A 103 -11.39 6.62 -2.27
CA THR A 103 -12.31 7.64 -2.84
C THR A 103 -13.57 7.00 -3.40
N VAL A 104 -13.43 5.84 -4.04
CA VAL A 104 -14.53 4.97 -4.51
C VAL A 104 -14.73 3.80 -3.54
N SER A 105 -13.62 3.22 -3.08
CA SER A 105 -13.54 2.22 -2.04
C SER A 105 -13.81 2.83 -0.65
N ASN A 106 -13.80 1.99 0.40
CA ASN A 106 -13.88 2.50 1.76
C ASN A 106 -12.70 3.46 2.06
N ARG A 107 -12.96 4.49 2.87
CA ARG A 107 -12.03 5.61 3.11
C ARG A 107 -10.62 5.17 3.54
N ASP A 108 -10.54 4.13 4.36
CA ASP A 108 -9.28 3.63 4.91
C ASP A 108 -8.58 2.64 3.96
N GLY A 109 -9.13 2.40 2.77
CA GLY A 109 -8.57 1.49 1.78
C GLY A 109 -8.49 0.04 2.23
N VAL A 110 -9.30 -0.39 3.21
CA VAL A 110 -9.33 -1.77 3.71
C VAL A 110 -9.64 -2.73 2.55
N GLY A 111 -8.79 -3.72 2.35
CA GLY A 111 -8.78 -4.66 1.22
C GLY A 111 -7.88 -4.24 0.05
N ALA A 112 -7.27 -3.05 0.09
CA ALA A 112 -6.28 -2.64 -0.92
C ALA A 112 -5.03 -3.51 -0.82
N ARG A 113 -4.55 -3.97 -1.97
CA ARG A 113 -3.39 -4.84 -2.09
C ARG A 113 -2.24 -4.07 -2.71
N ILE A 114 -1.14 -3.99 -1.99
CA ILE A 114 0.02 -3.19 -2.35
C ILE A 114 1.16 -4.15 -2.67
N THR A 115 1.69 -4.05 -3.87
CA THR A 115 2.87 -4.78 -4.32
C THR A 115 3.95 -3.78 -4.64
N ILE A 116 5.14 -3.98 -4.08
CA ILE A 116 6.31 -3.20 -4.46
C ILE A 116 7.29 -4.07 -5.25
N ILE A 117 7.91 -3.46 -6.24
CA ILE A 117 9.06 -3.99 -6.97
C ILE A 117 10.18 -2.98 -6.72
N PRO A 118 11.10 -3.26 -5.78
CA PRO A 118 12.19 -2.34 -5.47
C PRO A 118 13.09 -2.12 -6.69
N ASP A 119 13.47 -3.20 -7.37
CA ASP A 119 14.35 -3.21 -8.54
C ASP A 119 13.78 -4.15 -9.61
N LEU A 120 13.42 -3.61 -10.78
CA LEU A 120 12.87 -4.34 -11.93
C LEU A 120 13.85 -5.35 -12.52
N THR A 121 15.14 -5.22 -12.22
CA THR A 121 16.16 -6.20 -12.60
C THR A 121 16.23 -7.39 -11.63
N GLN A 122 15.65 -7.27 -10.43
CA GLN A 122 15.62 -8.28 -9.38
C GLN A 122 14.21 -8.77 -9.09
N GLN A 123 13.72 -9.68 -9.94
CA GLN A 123 12.35 -10.18 -9.87
C GLN A 123 11.99 -10.92 -8.57
N GLU A 124 12.98 -11.37 -7.80
CA GLU A 124 12.79 -12.06 -6.52
C GLU A 124 12.57 -11.09 -5.33
N ALA A 125 12.82 -9.79 -5.49
CA ALA A 125 12.71 -8.79 -4.42
C ALA A 125 11.27 -8.23 -4.23
N ILE A 126 10.28 -8.84 -4.88
CA ILE A 126 8.89 -8.38 -4.85
C ILE A 126 8.30 -8.60 -3.46
N GLN A 127 7.71 -7.55 -2.88
CA GLN A 127 7.00 -7.65 -1.61
C GLN A 127 5.52 -7.32 -1.78
N TYR A 128 4.70 -7.90 -0.89
CA TYR A 128 3.26 -7.75 -0.89
C TYR A 128 2.75 -7.43 0.50
N ARG A 129 1.83 -6.47 0.60
CA ARG A 129 1.04 -6.18 1.80
C ARG A 129 -0.43 -5.94 1.40
N GLU A 130 -1.34 -6.28 2.29
CA GLU A 130 -2.74 -5.89 2.17
C GLU A 130 -3.05 -4.90 3.29
N ILE A 131 -3.92 -3.93 3.04
CA ILE A 131 -4.47 -3.08 4.11
C ILE A 131 -5.66 -3.83 4.69
N PHE A 132 -5.62 -4.18 5.97
CA PHE A 132 -6.66 -4.97 6.60
C PHE A 132 -7.03 -4.43 7.98
N ALA A 133 -8.27 -4.68 8.37
CA ALA A 133 -8.78 -4.40 9.69
C ALA A 133 -9.07 -5.73 10.42
N GLY A 134 -8.64 -5.85 11.67
CA GLY A 134 -8.85 -6.98 12.56
C GLY A 134 -7.68 -7.96 12.58
N ASN A 135 -6.54 -7.57 13.18
CA ASN A 135 -5.40 -8.45 13.37
C ASN A 135 -5.04 -8.64 14.85
N SER A 136 -4.58 -9.87 15.16
CA SER A 136 -4.35 -10.32 16.53
C SER A 136 -5.64 -10.22 17.40
N PHE A 137 -5.59 -10.59 18.67
CA PHE A 137 -6.80 -10.71 19.50
C PHE A 137 -7.11 -9.40 20.24
N LEU A 138 -8.30 -8.84 19.97
CA LEU A 138 -8.78 -7.56 20.54
C LEU A 138 -7.84 -6.37 20.29
N SER A 139 -7.14 -6.38 19.15
CA SER A 139 -6.14 -5.38 18.78
C SER A 139 -6.22 -5.03 17.29
N GLN A 140 -5.46 -4.01 16.89
CA GLN A 140 -5.34 -3.54 15.52
C GLN A 140 -3.94 -2.89 15.38
N SER A 141 -3.08 -3.48 14.55
CA SER A 141 -1.87 -2.84 14.03
C SER A 141 -2.26 -1.65 13.16
N GLU A 142 -1.32 -0.76 12.91
CA GLU A 142 -1.59 0.35 12.01
C GLU A 142 -2.08 -0.10 10.61
N MET A 143 -2.89 0.73 9.96
CA MET A 143 -3.41 0.47 8.61
C MET A 143 -2.50 1.09 7.52
N THR A 144 -1.21 1.17 7.81
CA THR A 144 -0.17 1.63 6.88
C THR A 144 0.67 0.42 6.50
N ALA A 145 0.81 0.15 5.21
CA ALA A 145 1.67 -0.95 4.76
C ALA A 145 3.13 -0.55 4.91
N HIS A 146 3.91 -1.37 5.61
CA HIS A 146 5.34 -1.18 5.79
C HIS A 146 6.14 -2.20 4.98
N PHE A 147 7.24 -1.72 4.39
CA PHE A 147 8.17 -2.47 3.57
C PHE A 147 9.61 -2.10 3.97
N GLY A 148 10.38 -3.05 4.49
CA GLY A 148 11.83 -2.92 4.57
C GLY A 148 12.45 -3.08 3.19
N LEU A 149 13.44 -2.24 2.86
CA LEU A 149 14.09 -2.21 1.54
C LEU A 149 15.55 -2.70 1.60
N GLY A 150 16.04 -3.06 2.78
CA GLY A 150 17.47 -3.31 3.02
C GLY A 150 18.28 -2.01 2.99
N ALA A 151 19.60 -2.13 3.08
CA ALA A 151 20.48 -0.97 3.11
C ALA A 151 20.88 -0.49 1.71
N GLY A 152 20.85 0.83 1.50
CA GLY A 152 21.30 1.50 0.28
C GLY A 152 20.29 1.49 -0.86
N ALA A 153 18.99 1.49 -0.58
CA ALA A 153 17.97 1.61 -1.59
C ALA A 153 18.03 3.00 -2.27
N GLU A 154 18.05 3.05 -3.61
CA GLU A 154 18.01 4.31 -4.35
C GLU A 154 16.58 4.78 -4.60
N ALA A 155 15.71 3.88 -5.05
CA ALA A 155 14.28 4.09 -5.25
C ALA A 155 13.55 2.74 -5.25
N VAL A 156 12.23 2.78 -5.08
CA VAL A 156 11.33 1.67 -5.40
C VAL A 156 10.81 1.86 -6.81
N ASP A 157 11.27 1.01 -7.74
CA ASP A 157 10.92 1.12 -9.15
C ASP A 157 9.42 1.14 -9.38
N ARG A 158 8.65 0.26 -8.74
CA ARG A 158 7.19 0.23 -8.88
C ARG A 158 6.48 0.01 -7.55
N VAL A 159 5.46 0.83 -7.27
CA VAL A 159 4.44 0.59 -6.25
C VAL A 159 3.11 0.40 -6.98
N ILE A 160 2.53 -0.80 -6.88
CA ILE A 160 1.29 -1.18 -7.55
C ILE A 160 0.23 -1.39 -6.47
N ILE A 161 -0.85 -0.60 -6.54
CA ILE A 161 -1.97 -0.69 -5.61
C ILE A 161 -3.19 -1.18 -6.38
N ARG A 162 -3.72 -2.33 -5.97
CA ARG A 162 -5.02 -2.83 -6.43
C ARG A 162 -6.06 -2.52 -5.35
N TRP A 163 -6.96 -1.60 -5.66
CA TRP A 163 -8.00 -1.14 -4.77
C TRP A 163 -9.18 -2.13 -4.69
N PRO A 164 -9.96 -2.13 -3.59
CA PRO A 164 -11.19 -2.94 -3.47
C PRO A 164 -12.21 -2.70 -4.59
N SER A 165 -12.27 -1.48 -5.13
CA SER A 165 -13.08 -1.11 -6.29
C SER A 165 -12.71 -1.86 -7.58
N GLY A 166 -11.52 -2.45 -7.64
CA GLY A 166 -10.95 -3.08 -8.82
C GLY A 166 -9.94 -2.20 -9.58
N VAL A 167 -9.88 -0.90 -9.26
CA VAL A 167 -8.91 0.05 -9.80
C VAL A 167 -7.48 -0.44 -9.51
N VAL A 168 -6.59 -0.31 -10.49
CA VAL A 168 -5.16 -0.58 -10.33
C VAL A 168 -4.39 0.69 -10.62
N GLN A 169 -3.64 1.15 -9.63
CA GLN A 169 -2.81 2.34 -9.70
C GLN A 169 -1.34 1.93 -9.59
N THR A 170 -0.49 2.49 -10.44
CA THR A 170 0.95 2.21 -10.44
C THR A 170 1.71 3.51 -10.30
N LEU A 171 2.60 3.58 -9.31
CA LEU A 171 3.55 4.66 -9.11
C LEU A 171 4.95 4.14 -9.48
N ALA A 172 5.79 5.00 -10.04
CA ALA A 172 7.15 4.69 -10.45
C ALA A 172 8.15 5.58 -9.70
N ASP A 173 9.37 5.07 -9.55
CA ASP A 173 10.53 5.80 -9.03
C ASP A 173 10.22 6.48 -7.68
N VAL A 174 9.67 5.69 -6.75
CA VAL A 174 9.26 6.16 -5.42
C VAL A 174 10.48 6.18 -4.50
N GLU A 175 10.84 7.36 -3.99
CA GLU A 175 11.97 7.50 -3.05
C GLU A 175 11.76 6.64 -1.78
N PRO A 176 12.84 6.08 -1.20
CA PRO A 176 12.75 5.39 0.09
C PRO A 176 12.61 6.38 1.25
N ASN A 177 12.50 5.85 2.46
CA ASN A 177 12.53 6.54 3.75
C ASN A 177 11.43 7.60 3.91
N GLN A 178 10.22 7.26 3.45
CA GLN A 178 9.06 8.13 3.54
C GLN A 178 7.76 7.38 3.80
N VAL A 179 6.79 8.13 4.33
CA VAL A 179 5.38 7.73 4.36
C VAL A 179 4.69 8.29 3.13
N LEU A 180 4.44 7.42 2.16
CA LEU A 180 3.72 7.74 0.93
C LEU A 180 2.21 7.62 1.16
N THR A 181 1.49 8.75 1.14
CA THR A 181 0.03 8.75 1.14
C THR A 181 -0.50 8.68 -0.29
N VAL A 182 -1.28 7.64 -0.61
CA VAL A 182 -1.84 7.43 -1.94
C VAL A 182 -3.36 7.49 -1.89
N HIS A 183 -3.91 8.40 -2.68
CA HIS A 183 -5.35 8.50 -2.89
C HIS A 183 -5.78 7.60 -4.05
N GLU A 184 -6.85 6.84 -3.83
CA GLU A 184 -7.49 6.07 -4.89
C GLU A 184 -7.94 7.04 -5.99
N PRO A 185 -7.57 6.78 -7.26
CA PRO A 185 -7.92 7.69 -8.33
C PRO A 185 -9.43 7.65 -8.57
N LEU A 186 -10.00 8.81 -8.84
CA LEU A 186 -11.40 8.92 -9.25
C LEU A 186 -11.52 8.50 -10.71
N PRO A 187 -12.46 7.63 -11.08
CA PRO A 187 -12.71 7.32 -12.49
C PRO A 187 -12.99 8.59 -13.31
N GLY A 188 -12.18 8.83 -14.34
CA GLY A 188 -12.28 10.00 -15.22
C GLY A 188 -11.49 11.23 -14.77
N ASP A 189 -10.81 11.18 -13.63
CA ASP A 189 -9.86 12.19 -13.19
C ASP A 189 -8.48 11.87 -13.80
N PHE A 190 -8.25 12.39 -15.01
CA PHE A 190 -7.04 12.11 -15.77
C PHE A 190 -5.88 13.04 -15.39
N ASN A 191 -6.18 14.18 -14.77
CA ASN A 191 -5.17 15.12 -14.32
C ASN A 191 -4.73 14.88 -12.85
N GLY A 192 -5.44 14.03 -12.11
CA GLY A 192 -5.13 13.62 -10.74
C GLY A 192 -5.48 14.67 -9.69
N ASP A 193 -6.37 15.62 -9.99
CA ASP A 193 -6.74 16.73 -9.09
C ASP A 193 -7.91 16.43 -8.13
N MET A 194 -8.41 15.19 -8.16
CA MET A 194 -9.56 14.70 -7.41
C MET A 194 -10.89 15.36 -7.79
N THR A 195 -10.97 15.93 -8.99
CA THR A 195 -12.21 16.39 -9.61
C THR A 195 -12.31 15.90 -11.05
N VAL A 196 -13.53 15.72 -11.55
CA VAL A 196 -13.74 15.30 -12.95
C VAL A 196 -14.37 16.47 -13.70
N THR A 197 -13.59 17.11 -14.54
CA THR A 197 -13.92 18.36 -15.23
C THR A 197 -13.54 18.30 -16.71
N SER A 198 -13.76 19.41 -17.43
CA SER A 198 -13.26 19.53 -18.81
C SER A 198 -11.73 19.54 -18.90
N ALA A 199 -11.00 19.79 -17.81
CA ALA A 199 -9.54 19.74 -17.81
C ALA A 199 -9.04 18.30 -17.98
N ASP A 200 -9.73 17.33 -17.39
CA ASP A 200 -9.45 15.90 -17.54
C ASP A 200 -9.63 15.43 -18.98
N LEU A 201 -10.67 15.92 -19.65
CA LEU A 201 -10.89 15.64 -21.06
C LEU A 201 -9.71 16.12 -21.92
N VAL A 202 -9.11 17.26 -21.61
CA VAL A 202 -7.93 17.77 -22.33
C VAL A 202 -6.73 16.85 -22.12
N VAL A 203 -6.43 16.48 -20.87
CA VAL A 203 -5.32 15.57 -20.54
C VAL A 203 -5.53 14.21 -21.21
N TRP A 204 -6.75 13.70 -21.20
CA TRP A 204 -7.11 12.47 -21.88
C TRP A 204 -6.92 12.57 -23.40
N GLN A 205 -7.41 13.63 -24.04
CA GLN A 205 -7.25 13.82 -25.49
C GLN A 205 -5.78 13.96 -25.90
N GLU A 206 -4.96 14.62 -25.09
CA GLU A 206 -3.51 14.72 -25.35
C GLU A 206 -2.81 13.37 -25.23
N ALA A 207 -3.21 12.55 -24.26
CA ALA A 207 -2.63 11.23 -24.04
C ALA A 207 -3.13 10.16 -25.03
N PHE A 208 -4.38 10.26 -25.49
CA PHE A 208 -5.09 9.19 -26.19
C PHE A 208 -5.77 9.59 -27.52
N GLY A 209 -5.70 10.85 -27.95
CA GLY A 209 -6.46 11.43 -29.07
C GLY A 209 -6.10 10.99 -30.50
N GLY A 210 -5.66 9.73 -30.68
CA GLY A 210 -5.65 9.03 -31.97
C GLY A 210 -6.78 8.01 -32.07
N ALA A 211 -6.91 7.31 -33.21
CA ALA A 211 -7.86 6.20 -33.33
C ALA A 211 -7.48 5.06 -32.35
N ILE A 212 -8.34 4.80 -31.36
CA ILE A 212 -8.19 3.77 -30.32
C ILE A 212 -9.49 2.92 -30.28
N PRO A 213 -9.44 1.61 -29.94
CA PRO A 213 -10.45 0.61 -30.29
C PRO A 213 -11.86 0.93 -29.77
N GLY A 214 -12.89 0.41 -30.46
CA GLY A 214 -14.32 0.72 -30.28
C GLY A 214 -14.98 0.37 -28.93
N GLN A 215 -14.24 0.33 -27.83
CA GLN A 215 -14.75 0.27 -26.46
C GLN A 215 -14.76 1.65 -25.75
N ALA A 216 -14.07 2.67 -26.31
CA ALA A 216 -14.12 4.05 -25.81
C ALA A 216 -15.26 4.89 -26.43
N ASP A 217 -15.81 4.44 -27.56
CA ASP A 217 -16.97 5.00 -28.24
C ASP A 217 -18.25 4.52 -27.54
N THR A 218 -18.63 5.24 -26.50
CA THR A 218 -19.74 4.87 -25.61
C THR A 218 -21.07 5.29 -26.21
N ASN A 219 -21.04 6.26 -27.13
CA ASN A 219 -22.21 6.74 -27.84
C ASN A 219 -22.47 5.96 -29.16
N GLY A 220 -21.49 5.20 -29.64
CA GLY A 220 -21.58 4.29 -30.79
C GLY A 220 -21.44 4.96 -32.17
N ASP A 221 -20.87 6.16 -32.25
CA ASP A 221 -20.72 6.93 -33.49
C ASP A 221 -19.40 6.69 -34.26
N GLY A 222 -18.54 5.84 -33.70
CA GLY A 222 -17.23 5.49 -34.23
C GLY A 222 -16.13 6.50 -33.91
N VAL A 223 -16.41 7.51 -33.07
CA VAL A 223 -15.51 8.60 -32.71
C VAL A 223 -15.55 8.80 -31.19
N ALA A 224 -14.42 8.60 -30.51
CA ALA A 224 -14.32 8.89 -29.09
C ALA A 224 -14.04 10.39 -28.87
N ASP A 225 -15.05 11.15 -28.42
CA ASP A 225 -14.97 12.60 -28.21
C ASP A 225 -15.67 13.08 -26.92
N GLY A 226 -15.88 14.40 -26.81
CA GLY A 226 -16.53 15.00 -25.65
C GLY A 226 -17.98 14.53 -25.42
N HIS A 227 -18.65 13.97 -26.43
CA HIS A 227 -19.97 13.37 -26.27
C HIS A 227 -19.91 12.04 -25.53
N ASP A 228 -18.87 11.24 -25.70
CA ASP A 228 -18.65 10.04 -24.89
C ASP A 228 -18.46 10.41 -23.42
N PHE A 229 -17.70 11.47 -23.15
CA PHE A 229 -17.52 12.00 -21.80
C PHE A 229 -18.86 12.41 -21.14
N LEU A 230 -19.79 12.99 -21.89
CA LEU A 230 -21.11 13.35 -21.37
C LEU A 230 -21.98 12.12 -21.08
N PHE A 231 -21.83 11.03 -21.84
CA PHE A 231 -22.47 9.76 -21.53
C PHE A 231 -21.88 9.14 -20.27
N TRP A 232 -20.56 9.19 -20.09
CA TRP A 232 -19.87 8.77 -18.88
C TRP A 232 -20.31 9.58 -17.65
N GLN A 233 -20.37 10.90 -17.77
CA GLN A 233 -20.79 11.80 -16.70
C GLN A 233 -22.24 11.54 -16.26
N ARG A 234 -23.16 11.30 -17.21
CA ARG A 234 -24.55 10.95 -16.91
C ARG A 234 -24.71 9.59 -16.23
N TRP A 235 -23.89 8.62 -16.59
CA TRP A 235 -23.94 7.28 -16.02
C TRP A 235 -23.50 7.24 -14.56
N LEU A 236 -22.47 8.04 -14.22
CA LEU A 236 -21.98 8.18 -12.85
C LEU A 236 -23.01 8.91 -11.95
N ASP A 237 -23.72 9.90 -12.48
CA ASP A 237 -24.84 10.57 -11.78
C ASP A 237 -26.05 9.64 -11.54
N THR A 238 -26.27 8.64 -12.40
CA THR A 238 -27.37 7.66 -12.23
C THR A 238 -27.08 6.55 -11.22
N SER A 239 -25.86 6.43 -10.69
CA SER A 239 -25.55 5.46 -9.63
C SER A 239 -26.24 5.77 -8.28
N ALA A 240 -26.92 6.92 -8.18
CA ALA A 240 -27.76 7.29 -7.05
C ALA A 240 -29.15 6.61 -7.02
N GLU A 241 -29.63 5.99 -8.10
CA GLU A 241 -30.90 5.24 -8.08
C GLU A 241 -30.80 3.90 -8.83
N GLY A 242 -31.09 2.81 -8.12
CA GLY A 242 -30.81 1.45 -8.56
C GLY A 242 -31.48 1.04 -9.88
N SER A 243 -30.66 0.61 -10.84
CA SER A 243 -30.97 -0.51 -11.73
C SER A 243 -29.68 -1.12 -12.27
N ALA A 244 -29.66 -2.45 -12.40
CA ALA A 244 -28.49 -3.22 -12.83
C ALA A 244 -28.21 -3.03 -14.32
N ALA A 245 -27.01 -2.58 -14.67
CA ALA A 245 -26.39 -2.80 -15.97
C ALA A 245 -24.85 -2.84 -15.81
N GLY A 246 -24.23 -3.84 -16.43
CA GLY A 246 -22.95 -4.43 -16.04
C GLY A 246 -21.70 -3.57 -16.22
N ALA A 247 -20.63 -4.04 -15.56
CA ALA A 247 -19.29 -3.47 -15.58
C ALA A 247 -18.80 -3.16 -17.00
N VAL A 248 -18.36 -1.91 -17.21
CA VAL A 248 -17.61 -1.51 -18.40
C VAL A 248 -16.17 -2.01 -18.22
N PRO A 249 -15.60 -2.74 -19.19
CA PRO A 249 -14.22 -3.18 -19.09
C PRO A 249 -13.29 -1.98 -19.26
N GLU A 250 -12.42 -1.79 -18.27
CA GLU A 250 -11.22 -0.95 -18.37
C GLU A 250 -10.47 -1.25 -19.69
N PRO A 251 -9.87 -0.24 -20.36
CA PRO A 251 -8.83 -0.52 -21.34
C PRO A 251 -7.73 -1.31 -20.64
N THR A 252 -7.64 -2.60 -20.96
CA THR A 252 -6.69 -3.54 -20.34
C THR A 252 -5.29 -2.92 -20.18
N THR A 253 -4.67 -3.20 -19.03
CA THR A 253 -3.37 -2.69 -18.54
C THR A 253 -2.24 -2.68 -19.59
N SER A 254 -2.36 -3.50 -20.64
CA SER A 254 -1.49 -3.50 -21.82
C SER A 254 -1.42 -2.17 -22.56
N LEU A 255 -2.46 -1.32 -22.53
CA LEU A 255 -2.47 -0.02 -23.22
C LEU A 255 -1.77 1.09 -22.41
N ILE A 256 -1.87 1.06 -21.08
CA ILE A 256 -1.17 1.99 -20.18
C ILE A 256 0.36 1.77 -20.25
N ALA A 257 0.79 0.52 -20.39
CA ALA A 257 2.20 0.17 -20.56
C ALA A 257 2.79 0.67 -21.90
N ILE A 258 1.99 0.75 -22.97
CA ILE A 258 2.46 1.23 -24.29
C ILE A 258 2.57 2.76 -24.32
N ALA A 259 1.68 3.48 -23.62
CA ALA A 259 1.77 4.95 -23.49
C ALA A 259 2.96 5.39 -22.60
N SER A 260 3.28 4.61 -21.57
CA SER A 260 4.41 4.87 -20.65
C SER A 260 5.80 4.73 -21.30
N LEU A 261 5.88 4.05 -22.45
CA LEU A 261 7.12 3.93 -23.25
C LEU A 261 7.29 5.06 -24.29
N ALA A 262 6.25 5.88 -24.52
CA ALA A 262 6.27 6.97 -25.49
C ALA A 262 6.46 8.36 -24.87
N LEU A 263 6.29 8.49 -23.55
CA LEU A 263 6.52 9.72 -22.81
C LEU A 263 7.96 9.75 -22.29
N ALA A 264 8.88 10.34 -23.07
CA ALA A 264 10.10 10.89 -22.50
C ALA A 264 9.70 11.97 -21.46
N PRO A 265 10.40 12.07 -20.31
CA PRO A 265 10.02 13.00 -19.27
C PRO A 265 10.15 14.44 -19.78
N VAL A 266 9.04 15.17 -19.80
CA VAL A 266 9.05 16.62 -19.95
C VAL A 266 9.56 17.18 -18.63
N PHE A 267 10.86 17.43 -18.57
CA PHE A 267 11.52 18.15 -17.47
C PHE A 267 10.84 19.51 -17.27
N LEU A 268 10.23 19.73 -16.10
CA LEU A 268 9.92 21.07 -15.63
C LEU A 268 11.22 21.69 -15.07
N GLN A 269 11.97 22.37 -15.93
CA GLN A 269 13.21 23.03 -15.54
C GLN A 269 12.91 24.33 -14.79
N ALA A 270 13.30 24.41 -13.51
CA ALA A 270 13.18 25.62 -12.70
C ALA A 270 14.15 26.70 -13.22
N ALA A 271 13.60 27.85 -13.62
CA ALA A 271 14.37 29.03 -13.98
C ALA A 271 15.03 29.65 -12.74
N ARG A 272 16.36 29.62 -12.65
CA ARG A 272 17.13 30.52 -11.78
C ARG A 272 17.38 31.82 -12.55
N GLY A 273 16.82 32.91 -12.05
CA GLY A 273 17.17 34.26 -12.51
C GLY A 273 18.52 34.68 -11.96
N GLU A 274 19.41 35.11 -12.83
CA GLU A 274 20.63 35.85 -12.49
C GLU A 274 20.30 37.35 -12.35
N GLN A 275 20.79 37.96 -11.27
CA GLN A 275 21.35 39.32 -11.27
C GLN A 275 22.72 39.27 -10.63
#